data_AF-A0A537YZW9-F1
#
_entry.id   AF-A0A537YZW9-F1
#
_cell.length_a   1.000
_cell.length_b   1.000
_cell.length_c   1.000
_cell.angle_alpha   90.00
_cell.angle_beta   90.00
_cell.angle_gamma   90.00
#
_symmetry.space_group_name_H-M   'P 1'
#
loop_
_entity.id
_entity.type
_entity.pdbx_description
1 polymer ?
#
loop_
_entity_poly.entity_id
_entity_poly.type
_entity_poly.pdbx_seq_one_letter_code
_entity_poly.pdbx_strand_id
1 'polypeptide(L)'
;MSRGDRVEVAVDIGTGVQTYEIEATRAGRRVEVSTGRGVIEVSEVTRSGTVVRTARFMTARVVALVEHPVDGEASDVQPRRRRRSAIDGQGSLT
;
A
#
# COMPACT_ATOMS: atom_id res chain seq x y z
N MET A 1 -2.35 -5.39 10.18
CA MET A 1 -3.27 -4.24 10.12
C MET A 1 -4.33 -4.40 11.23
N SER A 2 -4.26 -3.55 12.25
CA SER A 2 -5.20 -3.45 13.37
C SER A 2 -5.56 -1.97 13.61
N ARG A 3 -6.76 -1.70 14.16
CA ARG A 3 -7.31 -0.38 14.56
C ARG A 3 -6.36 0.81 14.36
N GLY A 4 -6.73 1.69 13.43
CA GLY A 4 -5.95 2.87 13.06
C GLY A 4 -5.18 2.70 11.75
N ASP A 5 -5.17 1.52 11.12
CA ASP A 5 -4.59 1.42 9.78
C ASP A 5 -5.36 2.31 8.83
N ARG A 6 -4.63 2.93 7.93
CA ARG A 6 -5.19 3.81 6.93
C ARG A 6 -4.62 3.52 5.56
N VAL A 7 -5.46 3.72 4.55
CA VAL A 7 -5.06 3.80 3.15
C VAL A 7 -5.45 5.17 2.61
N GLU A 8 -4.48 5.86 2.01
CA GLU A 8 -4.70 7.08 1.26
C GLU A 8 -4.67 6.75 -0.24
N VAL A 9 -5.69 7.15 -0.98
CA VAL A 9 -5.82 6.93 -2.43
C VAL A 9 -5.91 8.28 -3.12
N ALA A 10 -4.91 8.62 -3.91
CA ALA A 10 -4.92 9.79 -4.77
C ALA A 10 -5.47 9.42 -6.15
N VAL A 11 -6.47 10.15 -6.63
CA VAL A 11 -7.22 9.85 -7.85
C VAL A 11 -7.24 11.07 -8.75
N ASP A 12 -6.92 10.88 -10.03
CA ASP A 12 -7.16 11.87 -11.07
C ASP A 12 -8.66 11.99 -11.35
N ILE A 13 -9.20 13.19 -11.14
CA ILE A 13 -10.62 13.53 -11.36
C ILE A 13 -10.85 14.32 -12.66
N GLY A 14 -9.82 14.43 -13.51
CA GLY A 14 -9.85 15.11 -14.82
C GLY A 14 -9.53 16.60 -14.78
N THR A 15 -9.72 17.25 -13.63
CA THR A 15 -9.37 18.66 -13.40
C THR A 15 -8.26 18.82 -12.35
N GLY A 16 -7.75 17.72 -11.82
CA GLY A 16 -6.76 17.68 -10.76
C GLY A 16 -6.73 16.33 -10.05
N VAL A 17 -6.07 16.30 -8.89
CA VAL A 17 -5.95 15.10 -8.05
C VAL A 17 -6.78 15.29 -6.78
N GLN A 18 -7.61 14.31 -6.45
CA GLN A 18 -8.34 14.23 -5.18
C GLN A 18 -7.83 13.05 -4.35
N THR A 19 -7.53 13.31 -3.08
CA THR A 19 -7.12 12.28 -2.13
C THR A 19 -8.31 11.80 -1.30
N TYR A 20 -8.44 10.49 -1.16
CA TYR A 20 -9.41 9.83 -0.30
C TYR A 20 -8.69 9.05 0.79
N GLU A 21 -9.26 9.07 1.99
CA GLU A 21 -8.73 8.39 3.17
C GLU A 21 -9.71 7.31 3.64
N ILE A 22 -9.21 6.10 3.84
CA ILE A 22 -9.96 4.96 4.37
C ILE A 22 -9.21 4.42 5.57
N GLU A 23 -9.84 4.46 6.74
CA GLU A 23 -9.23 4.05 8.01
C GLU A 23 -9.96 2.88 8.68
N ALA A 24 -9.30 2.13 9.56
CA ALA A 24 -9.97 1.17 10.42
C ALA A 24 -10.60 1.88 11.63
N THR A 25 -11.90 2.18 11.57
CA THR A 25 -12.59 3.05 12.56
C THR A 25 -12.76 2.46 13.96
N ARG A 26 -12.66 1.14 14.11
CA ARG A 26 -12.92 0.45 15.40
C ARG A 26 -11.85 -0.57 15.74
N ALA A 27 -11.73 -0.83 17.05
CA ALA A 27 -10.89 -1.89 17.58
C ALA A 27 -11.16 -3.23 16.91
N GLY A 28 -10.10 -3.96 16.56
CA GLY A 28 -10.21 -5.27 15.92
C GLY A 28 -10.68 -5.23 14.46
N ARG A 29 -10.71 -4.07 13.82
CA ARG A 29 -10.88 -3.94 12.38
C ARG A 29 -9.57 -3.57 11.71
N ARG A 30 -9.50 -3.82 10.40
CA ARG A 30 -8.36 -3.53 9.55
C ARG A 30 -8.81 -2.99 8.20
N VAL A 31 -7.92 -2.31 7.49
CA VAL A 31 -8.13 -1.97 6.08
C VAL A 31 -7.49 -3.04 5.21
N GLU A 32 -8.18 -3.46 4.16
CA GLU A 32 -7.67 -4.37 3.14
C GLU A 32 -7.74 -3.69 1.77
N VAL A 33 -6.72 -3.94 0.94
CA VAL A 33 -6.68 -3.49 -0.44
C VAL A 33 -6.72 -4.72 -1.33
N SER A 34 -7.61 -4.72 -2.32
CA SER A 34 -7.63 -5.73 -3.38
C SER A 34 -7.71 -5.05 -4.74
N THR A 35 -7.03 -5.64 -5.73
CA THR A 35 -6.99 -5.11 -7.09
C THR A 35 -7.44 -6.19 -8.06
N GLY A 36 -8.41 -5.86 -8.91
CA GLY A 36 -8.92 -6.79 -9.91
C GLY A 36 -9.87 -6.12 -10.89
N ARG A 37 -9.94 -6.64 -12.12
CA ARG A 37 -10.89 -6.20 -13.16
C ARG A 37 -10.87 -4.67 -13.40
N GLY A 38 -9.70 -4.03 -13.28
CA GLY A 38 -9.56 -2.58 -13.48
C GLY A 38 -10.09 -1.71 -12.34
N VAL A 39 -10.34 -2.31 -11.18
CA VAL A 39 -10.79 -1.63 -9.96
C VAL A 39 -9.83 -1.97 -8.80
N ILE A 40 -9.56 -0.97 -7.97
CA ILE A 40 -8.97 -1.13 -6.65
C ILE A 40 -10.11 -1.01 -5.63
N GLU A 41 -10.33 -2.05 -4.84
CA GLU A 41 -11.24 -2.04 -3.70
C GLU A 41 -10.45 -1.83 -2.41
N VAL A 42 -10.89 -0.88 -1.60
CA VAL A 42 -10.33 -0.62 -0.27
C VAL A 42 -11.45 -0.82 0.75
N SER A 43 -11.31 -1.83 1.61
CA SER A 43 -12.38 -2.26 2.51
C SER A 43 -11.94 -2.22 3.95
N GLU A 44 -12.77 -1.67 4.83
CA GLU A 44 -12.64 -1.93 6.26
C GLU A 44 -13.30 -3.28 6.55
N VAL A 45 -12.55 -4.18 7.16
CA VAL A 45 -13.02 -5.52 7.52
C VAL A 45 -12.90 -5.76 9.02
N THR A 46 -13.77 -6.59 9.56
CA THR A 46 -13.63 -7.11 10.93
C THR A 46 -12.47 -8.09 11.03
N ARG A 47 -12.07 -8.46 12.25
CA ARG A 47 -11.08 -9.52 12.50
C ARG A 47 -11.42 -10.86 11.84
N SER A 48 -12.71 -11.16 11.66
CA SER A 48 -13.19 -12.37 10.99
C SER A 48 -13.25 -12.24 9.46
N GLY A 49 -12.81 -11.10 8.89
CA GLY A 49 -12.84 -10.85 7.45
C GLY A 49 -14.19 -10.35 6.91
N THR A 50 -15.15 -10.01 7.77
CA THR A 50 -16.45 -9.48 7.33
C THR A 50 -16.28 -8.03 6.90
N VAL A 51 -16.63 -7.71 5.65
CA VAL A 51 -16.60 -6.35 5.12
C VAL A 51 -17.63 -5.48 5.83
N VAL A 52 -17.18 -4.31 6.30
CA VAL A 52 -18.03 -3.31 6.97
C VAL A 52 -18.33 -2.14 6.04
N ARG A 53 -17.31 -1.64 5.34
CA ARG A 53 -17.44 -0.58 4.33
C ARG A 53 -16.41 -0.79 3.24
N THR A 54 -16.73 -0.34 2.03
CA THR A 54 -15.87 -0.48 0.85
C THR A 54 -15.87 0.81 0.04
N ALA A 55 -14.69 1.24 -0.36
CA ALA A 55 -14.48 2.22 -1.42
C ALA A 55 -13.94 1.51 -2.67
N ARG A 56 -14.33 1.99 -3.86
CA ARG A 56 -13.87 1.45 -5.14
C ARG A 56 -13.31 2.56 -6.01
N PHE A 57 -12.16 2.32 -6.59
CA PHE A 57 -11.46 3.26 -7.44
C PHE A 57 -11.13 2.61 -8.78
N MET A 58 -11.37 3.32 -9.88
CA MET A 58 -10.93 2.87 -11.20
C MET A 58 -9.40 2.87 -11.22
N THR A 59 -8.77 1.71 -11.45
CA THR A 59 -7.30 1.58 -11.46
C THR A 59 -6.66 2.59 -12.41
N ALA A 60 -7.30 2.84 -13.57
CA ALA A 60 -6.82 3.79 -14.58
C ALA A 60 -6.75 5.25 -14.11
N ARG A 61 -7.39 5.60 -12.98
CA ARG A 61 -7.40 6.96 -12.42
C ARG A 61 -6.63 7.08 -11.11
N VAL A 62 -6.20 5.98 -10.50
CA VAL A 62 -5.44 6.04 -9.25
C VAL A 62 -4.00 6.44 -9.58
N VAL A 63 -3.58 7.60 -9.07
CA VAL A 63 -2.21 8.11 -9.26
C VAL A 63 -1.27 7.62 -8.17
N ALA A 64 -1.78 7.38 -6.96
CA ALA A 64 -1.04 6.80 -5.85
C ALA A 64 -1.97 6.08 -4.88
N LEU A 65 -1.44 5.02 -4.26
CA LEU A 65 -2.04 4.34 -3.12
C LEU A 65 -0.95 4.20 -2.05
N VAL A 66 -1.22 4.70 -0.85
CA VAL A 66 -0.27 4.68 0.27
C VAL A 66 -0.91 3.98 1.45
N GLU A 67 -0.25 2.94 1.93
CA GLU A 67 -0.65 2.21 3.13
C GLU A 67 0.07 2.79 4.35
N HIS A 68 -0.70 3.14 5.38
CA HIS A 68 -0.24 3.64 6.67
C HIS A 68 -0.61 2.62 7.76
N PRO A 69 0.21 1.58 7.98
CA PRO A 69 0.01 0.64 9.07
C PRO A 69 0.31 1.32 10.41
N VAL A 70 -0.45 0.98 11.45
CA VAL A 70 -0.14 1.40 12.82
C VAL A 70 1.03 0.55 13.34
N ASP A 71 2.01 1.20 13.99
CA ASP A 71 3.33 0.68 14.41
C ASP A 71 3.44 -0.85 14.58
N GLY A 72 4.39 -1.43 13.83
CA GLY A 72 4.89 -2.80 13.99
C GLY A 72 4.96 -3.64 12.71
N GLU A 73 4.19 -3.29 11.69
CA GLU A 73 4.08 -4.10 10.46
C GLU A 73 4.33 -3.25 9.20
N ALA A 74 5.14 -2.19 9.32
CA ALA A 74 5.80 -1.66 8.13
C ALA A 74 6.79 -2.73 7.69
N SER A 75 6.30 -3.70 6.91
CA SER A 75 7.13 -4.75 6.32
C SER A 75 8.33 -4.06 5.70
N ASP A 76 9.50 -4.38 6.25
CA ASP A 76 10.82 -3.87 5.91
C ASP A 76 10.98 -3.86 4.38
N VAL A 77 10.59 -2.76 3.73
CA VAL A 77 10.99 -2.46 2.36
C VAL A 77 12.44 -2.02 2.49
N GLN A 78 13.29 -2.97 2.87
CA GLN A 78 14.72 -2.81 2.78
C GLN A 78 14.97 -2.60 1.29
N PRO A 79 15.40 -1.40 0.85
CA PRO A 79 15.73 -1.20 -0.55
C PRO A 79 16.78 -2.26 -0.81
N ARG A 80 16.47 -3.21 -1.71
CA ARG A 80 17.40 -4.27 -2.09
C ARG A 80 18.69 -3.56 -2.46
N ARG A 81 19.61 -3.50 -1.50
CA ARG A 81 20.93 -2.91 -1.64
C ARG A 81 21.50 -3.79 -2.72
N ARG A 82 21.48 -3.31 -3.97
CA ARG A 82 22.08 -4.00 -5.10
C ARG A 82 23.46 -4.34 -4.58
N ARG A 83 23.68 -5.63 -4.31
CA ARG A 83 25.00 -6.13 -4.00
C ARG A 83 25.80 -5.71 -5.22
N ARG A 84 26.53 -4.59 -5.08
CA ARG A 84 27.76 -4.35 -5.81
C ARG A 84 28.66 -5.47 -5.34
N SER A 85 28.38 -6.65 -5.89
CA SER A 85 29.22 -7.80 -5.82
C SER A 85 30.49 -7.33 -6.48
N ALA A 86 31.51 -7.15 -5.65
CA ALA A 86 32.91 -7.33 -5.97
C ALA A 86 33.19 -7.39 -7.48
N ILE A 87 33.59 -6.24 -8.03
CA ILE A 87 34.46 -6.21 -9.21
C ILE A 87 35.95 -6.19 -8.79
N ASP A 88 36.25 -6.57 -7.55
CA ASP A 88 37.62 -6.93 -7.14
C ASP A 88 38.02 -8.21 -7.88
N GLY A 89 38.56 -8.04 -9.07
CA GLY A 89 38.88 -9.14 -9.98
C GLY A 89 39.68 -8.73 -11.22
N GLN A 90 40.41 -7.61 -11.18
CA GLN A 90 41.47 -7.31 -12.16
C GLN A 90 42.65 -6.80 -11.33
N GLY A 91 43.83 -7.39 -11.29
CA GLY A 91 44.50 -8.33 -12.17
C GLY A 91 45.96 -8.01 -11.95
N SER A 92 46.67 -8.93 -11.29
CA SER A 92 48.11 -8.83 -11.01
C SER A 92 48.88 -8.55 -12.31
N LEU A 93 49.66 -7.48 -12.36
CA LEU A 93 50.70 -7.25 -13.37
C LEU A 93 52.02 -6.96 -12.64
N THR A 94 52.80 -8.03 -12.50
CA THR A 94 54.26 -8.04 -12.58
C THR A 94 54.72 -7.53 -13.94
#